data_AF-A0A627A544-F1
#
_entry.id   AF-A0A627A544-F1
#
_cell.length_a   1.000
_cell.length_b   1.000
_cell.length_c   1.000
_cell.angle_alpha   90.00
_cell.angle_beta   90.00
_cell.angle_gamma   90.00
#
_symmetry.space_group_name_H-M   'P 1'
#
loop_
_entity.id
_entity.type
_entity.pdbx_description
1 polymer ?
#
loop_
_entity_poly.entity_id
_entity_poly.type
_entity_poly.pdbx_seq_one_letter_code
_entity_poly.pdbx_strand_id
1 'polypeptide(L)' 'CPAGLYKKQDDGSVRFDYAGCLECGTCRILGLDTALEKWEYPRGTFGVEFRYG' A
#
# COMPACT_ATOMS: atom_id res chain seq x y z
N CYS A 1 -7.50 1.01 -2.72
CA CYS A 1 -6.57 1.46 -1.64
C CYS A 1 -7.19 2.70 -1.02
N PRO A 2 -7.53 2.69 0.28
CA PRO A 2 -8.19 3.84 0.93
C PRO A 2 -7.32 5.11 0.96
N ALA A 3 -5.99 4.96 0.96
CA ALA A 3 -5.04 6.07 0.90
C ALA A 3 -4.67 6.53 -0.51
N GLY A 4 -5.28 5.97 -1.57
CA GLY A 4 -5.06 6.44 -2.94
C GLY A 4 -3.63 6.23 -3.49
N LEU A 5 -2.90 5.24 -2.98
CA LEU A 5 -1.45 5.10 -3.20
C LEU A 5 -1.06 4.46 -4.54
N TYR A 6 -2.02 3.95 -5.31
CA TYR A 6 -1.76 3.34 -6.62
C TYR A 6 -2.21 4.30 -7.72
N LYS A 7 -1.30 4.68 -8.61
CA LYS A 7 -1.57 5.59 -9.74
C LYS A 7 -1.10 4.99 -11.05
N LYS A 8 -1.98 4.96 -12.05
CA LYS A 8 -1.59 4.65 -13.43
C LYS A 8 -0.79 5.83 -14.00
N GLN A 9 0.31 5.52 -14.67
CA GLN A 9 1.12 6.47 -15.41
C GLN A 9 0.68 6.50 -16.89
N ASP A 10 1.16 7.49 -17.63
CA ASP A 10 0.83 7.65 -19.06
C ASP A 10 1.36 6.50 -19.92
N ASP A 11 2.44 5.85 -19.50
CA ASP A 11 3.01 4.65 -20.15
C ASP A 11 2.26 3.35 -19.83
N GLY A 12 1.18 3.42 -19.05
CA GLY A 12 0.39 2.28 -18.62
C GLY A 12 0.94 1.54 -17.40
N SER A 13 2.12 1.92 -16.89
CA SER A 13 2.68 1.37 -15.65
C SER A 13 1.89 1.84 -14.42
N VAL A 14 2.03 1.12 -13.31
CA VAL A 14 1.42 1.48 -12.03
C VAL A 14 2.52 1.89 -11.06
N ARG A 15 2.42 3.11 -10.54
CA ARG A 15 3.25 3.59 -9.44
C ARG A 15 2.54 3.34 -8.12
N PHE A 16 3.29 2.85 -7.13
CA PHE A 16 2.84 2.71 -5.75
C PHE A 16 3.67 3.64 -4.84
N ASP A 17 3.00 4.38 -3.96
CA ASP A 17 3.64 5.18 -2.91
C ASP A 17 3.50 4.50 -1.54
N TYR A 18 4.58 3.87 -1.07
CA TYR A 18 4.55 3.12 0.19
C TYR A 18 4.57 4.02 1.42
N ALA A 19 5.03 5.27 1.32
CA ALA A 19 5.20 6.17 2.47
C ALA A 19 3.86 6.59 3.06
N GLY A 20 2.79 6.61 2.25
CA GLY A 20 1.42 6.86 2.71
C GLY A 20 0.63 5.62 3.09
N CYS A 21 1.26 4.44 3.16
CA CYS A 21 0.56 3.18 3.47
C CYS A 21 -0.02 3.22 4.88
N LEU A 22 -1.35 3.10 4.99
CA LEU A 22 -2.06 3.01 6.26
C LEU A 22 -2.04 1.61 6.89
N GLU A 23 -1.27 0.68 6.31
CA GLU A 23 -1.15 -0.71 6.78
C GLU A 23 -2.49 -1.49 6.88
N CYS A 24 -3.56 -0.95 6.30
CA CYS A 24 -4.93 -1.50 6.36
C CYS A 24 -5.13 -2.86 5.67
N GLY A 25 -4.17 -3.34 4.88
CA GLY A 25 -4.24 -4.65 4.22
C GLY A 25 -5.23 -4.78 3.06
N THR A 26 -5.98 -3.74 2.66
CA THR A 26 -6.97 -3.87 1.56
C THR A 26 -6.33 -4.34 0.26
N CYS A 27 -5.17 -3.82 -0.11
CA CYS A 27 -4.45 -4.25 -1.33
C CYS A 27 -3.92 -5.69 -1.23
N ARG A 28 -3.55 -6.13 -0.02
CA ARG A 28 -3.19 -7.53 0.24
C ARG A 28 -4.39 -8.45 -0.04
N ILE A 29 -5.55 -8.15 0.53
CA ILE A 29 -6.74 -9.01 0.40
C ILE A 29 -7.20 -9.10 -1.06
N LEU A 30 -7.17 -7.98 -1.79
CA LEU A 30 -7.70 -7.91 -3.15
C LEU A 30 -6.73 -8.43 -4.22
N GLY A 31 -5.42 -8.37 -3.97
CA GLY A 31 -4.42 -8.48 -5.04
C GLY A 31 -3.26 -9.42 -4.79
N LEU A 32 -3.12 -9.97 -3.57
CA LEU A 32 -2.03 -10.93 -3.31
C LEU A 32 -2.15 -12.12 -4.28
N ASP A 33 -1.00 -12.59 -4.76
CA ASP A 33 -0.85 -13.69 -5.72
C ASP A 33 -1.44 -13.43 -7.13
N THR A 34 -1.89 -12.20 -7.41
CA THR A 34 -2.41 -11.81 -8.73
C THR A 34 -1.73 -10.55 -9.24
N ALA A 35 -2.11 -9.39 -8.71
CA ALA A 35 -1.56 -8.08 -9.07
C ALA A 35 -0.44 -7.64 -8.10
N LEU A 36 -0.31 -8.31 -6.95
CA LEU A 36 0.65 -8.02 -5.92
C LEU A 36 1.37 -9.30 -5.52
N GLU A 37 2.69 -9.35 -5.73
CA GLU A 37 3.50 -10.50 -5.36
C GLU A 37 3.69 -10.62 -3.83
N LYS A 38 3.83 -9.47 -3.15
CA LYS A 38 4.17 -9.44 -1.73
C LYS A 38 3.52 -8.27 -1.02
N TRP A 39 3.09 -8.52 0.22
CA TRP A 39 2.67 -7.48 1.15
C TRP A 39 3.22 -7.80 2.53
N GLU A 40 3.88 -6.82 3.16
CA GLU A 40 4.46 -6.95 4.50
C GLU A 40 4.28 -5.65 5.28
N TYR A 41 4.23 -5.78 6.60
CA TYR A 41 4.30 -4.62 7.49
C TYR A 41 5.68 -3.95 7.39
N PRO A 42 5.74 -2.62 7.56
CA PRO A 42 7.01 -1.92 7.75
C PRO A 42 7.77 -2.47 8.95
N ARG A 43 9.09 -2.24 8.98
CA ARG A 43 9.88 -2.53 10.19
C ARG A 43 9.35 -1.71 11.37
N GLY A 44 9.48 -2.23 12.58
CA GLY A 44 9.07 -1.51 13.79
C GLY A 44 9.69 -0.10 13.83
N THR A 45 8.95 0.88 14.36
CA THR A 45 9.23 2.34 14.32
C THR A 45 9.07 3.02 12.95
N PHE A 46 8.71 2.28 11.89
CA PHE A 46 8.29 2.83 10.60
C PHE A 46 6.79 2.61 10.40
N GLY A 47 6.24 3.28 9.38
CA GLY A 47 4.87 3.10 8.97
C GLY A 47 3.93 4.16 9.52
N VAL A 48 2.65 3.82 9.64
CA VAL A 48 1.62 4.75 10.10
C VAL A 48 1.59 4.82 11.63
N GLU A 49 1.51 6.03 12.17
CA GLU A 49 1.28 6.27 13.60
C GLU A 49 -0.06 6.96 13.81
N PHE A 50 -0.97 6.32 14.55
CA PHE A 50 -2.27 6.88 14.89
C PHE A 50 -2.20 7.62 16.22
N ARG A 51 -2.49 8.93 16.22
CA ARG A 51 -2.49 9.75 17.45
C ARG A 51 -3.78 9.64 18.28
N TYR A 52 -4.90 9.37 17.61
CA TYR A 52 -6.24 9.32 18.18
C TYR A 52 -7.08 8.23 17.49
N GLY A 53 -6.46 7.04 17.32
CA GLY A 53 -6.94 5.93 16.47
C GLY A 53 -8.44 5.72 16.39
#